data_AF-A0A919W2K1-F1
#
_entry.id   AF-A0A919W2K1-F1
#
_cell.length_a   1.000
_cell.length_b   1.000
_cell.length_c   1.000
_cell.angle_alpha   90.00
_cell.angle_beta   90.00
_cell.angle_gamma   90.00
#
_symmetry.space_group_name_H-M   'P 1'
#
loop_
_entity.id
_entity.type
_entity.pdbx_description
1 polymer ?
#
loop_
_entity_poly.entity_id
_entity_poly.type
_entity_poly.pdbx_seq_one_letter_code
_entity_poly.pdbx_strand_id
1 'polypeptide(L)'
;MTAVVENDDLQQRRAKIRQRELLLALEQWAPAYRNVAGDSLHYVFELAAATEEEQAWLRKQAVPKVARTTEELRALGRQANADASAAFLAGDYDRARDLIDDARVYGALPDGEWARLHEFINSKA
;
A
#
# COMPACT_ATOMS: atom_id res chain seq x y z
N MET A 1 -13.08 25.16 -5.36
CA MET A 1 -12.10 24.14 -4.97
C MET A 1 -12.18 23.98 -3.47
N THR A 2 -12.95 23.01 -2.99
CA THR A 2 -13.04 22.71 -1.56
C THR A 2 -11.76 21.97 -1.20
N ALA A 3 -10.88 22.62 -0.44
CA ALA A 3 -9.77 21.93 0.20
C ALA A 3 -10.39 20.91 1.16
N VAL A 4 -10.27 19.63 0.83
CA VAL A 4 -10.57 18.56 1.79
C VAL A 4 -9.59 18.78 2.93
N VAL A 5 -10.10 19.18 4.10
CA VAL A 5 -9.29 19.26 5.32
C VAL A 5 -8.88 17.84 5.63
N GLU A 6 -7.64 17.51 5.30
CA GLU A 6 -7.12 16.18 5.51
C GLU A 6 -6.99 15.93 7.02
N ASN A 7 -7.70 14.93 7.51
CA ASN A 7 -7.70 14.56 8.92
C ASN A 7 -6.37 13.88 9.27
N ASP A 8 -5.83 14.12 10.46
CA ASP A 8 -4.58 13.54 10.97
C ASP A 8 -4.56 12.00 10.85
N ASP A 9 -5.72 11.34 10.98
CA ASP A 9 -5.87 9.89 10.77
C ASP A 9 -5.55 9.47 9.32
N LEU A 10 -6.07 10.19 8.32
CA LEU A 10 -5.80 9.87 6.92
C LEU A 10 -4.33 10.07 6.58
N GLN A 11 -3.71 11.12 7.10
CA GLN A 11 -2.28 11.35 6.94
C GLN A 11 -1.45 10.21 7.53
N GLN A 12 -1.79 9.74 8.73
CA GLN A 12 -1.12 8.58 9.33
C GLN A 12 -1.32 7.30 8.52
N ARG A 13 -2.53 7.06 8.00
CA ARG A 13 -2.80 5.90 7.13
C ARG A 13 -2.03 5.98 5.81
N ARG A 14 -1.94 7.15 5.19
CA ARG A 14 -1.11 7.37 3.99
C ARG A 14 0.35 7.05 4.24
N ALA A 15 0.92 7.47 5.37
CA ALA A 15 2.29 7.15 5.71
C ALA A 15 2.52 5.63 5.84
N LYS A 16 1.57 4.90 6.45
CA LYS A 16 1.61 3.43 6.53
C LYS A 16 1.47 2.76 5.16
N ILE A 17 0.55 3.26 4.32
CA ILE A 17 0.37 2.80 2.94
C ILE A 17 1.69 2.98 2.17
N ARG A 18 2.31 4.16 2.27
CA ARG A 18 3.58 4.46 1.58
C ARG A 18 4.69 3.50 2.00
N GLN A 19 4.84 3.23 3.30
CA GLN A 19 5.80 2.22 3.78
C GLN A 19 5.54 0.84 3.17
N ARG A 20 4.27 0.45 3.04
CA ARG A 20 3.89 -0.84 2.48
C ARG A 20 4.06 -0.91 0.97
N GLU A 21 3.80 0.17 0.24
CA GLU A 21 4.10 0.32 -1.19
C GLU A 21 5.61 0.16 -1.45
N LEU A 22 6.46 0.75 -0.60
CA LEU A 22 7.92 0.60 -0.69
C LEU A 22 8.38 -0.85 -0.44
N LEU A 23 7.80 -1.54 0.54
CA LEU A 23 8.06 -2.97 0.76
C LEU A 23 7.56 -3.83 -0.39
N LEU A 24 6.41 -3.49 -0.98
CA LEU A 24 5.87 -4.18 -2.14
C LEU A 24 6.78 -4.03 -3.35
N ALA A 25 7.38 -2.86 -3.54
CA ALA A 25 8.38 -2.64 -4.58
C ALA A 25 9.63 -3.51 -4.36
N LEU A 26 10.08 -3.68 -3.11
CA LEU A 26 11.13 -4.65 -2.79
C LEU A 26 10.70 -6.08 -3.14
N GLU A 27 9.49 -6.49 -2.76
CA GLU A 27 8.94 -7.82 -3.05
C GLU A 27 8.88 -8.12 -4.53
N GLN A 28 8.43 -7.16 -5.33
CA GLN A 28 8.20 -7.37 -6.75
C GLN A 28 9.50 -7.34 -7.55
N TRP A 29 10.42 -6.44 -7.22
CA TRP A 29 11.52 -6.09 -8.12
C TRP A 29 12.88 -6.57 -7.61
N ALA A 30 13.11 -6.58 -6.29
CA ALA A 30 14.45 -6.80 -5.78
C ALA A 30 15.03 -8.19 -6.11
N PRO A 31 14.27 -9.30 -6.07
CA PRO A 31 14.80 -10.62 -6.47
C PRO A 31 15.24 -10.65 -7.93
N ALA A 32 14.47 -10.03 -8.84
CA ALA A 32 14.78 -10.00 -10.26
C ALA A 32 16.06 -9.20 -10.53
N TYR A 33 16.18 -8.00 -9.96
CA TYR A 33 17.37 -7.16 -10.15
C TYR A 33 18.61 -7.71 -9.45
N ARG A 34 18.47 -8.40 -8.31
CA ARG A 34 19.61 -9.10 -7.69
C ARG A 34 20.20 -10.14 -8.65
N ASN A 35 19.34 -10.91 -9.32
CA ASN A 35 19.77 -11.97 -10.23
C ASN A 35 20.40 -11.43 -11.52
N VAL A 36 20.08 -10.19 -11.92
CA VAL A 36 20.54 -9.59 -13.19
C VAL A 36 21.69 -8.61 -13.01
N ALA A 37 21.65 -7.76 -11.97
CA ALA A 37 22.57 -6.63 -11.79
C ALA A 37 23.44 -6.72 -10.53
N GLY A 38 23.18 -7.69 -9.63
CA GLY A 38 23.92 -7.84 -8.37
C GLY A 38 23.57 -6.80 -7.29
N ASP A 39 23.11 -5.60 -7.69
CA ASP A 39 22.51 -4.59 -6.80
C ASP A 39 21.04 -4.36 -7.17
N SER A 40 20.16 -4.73 -6.24
CA SER A 40 18.71 -4.63 -6.41
C SER A 40 18.12 -3.34 -5.88
N LEU A 41 18.79 -2.67 -4.94
CA LEU A 41 18.18 -1.58 -4.18
C LEU A 41 18.11 -0.29 -4.98
N HIS A 42 19.12 0.00 -5.80
CA HIS A 42 19.13 1.16 -6.67
C HIS A 42 17.87 1.21 -7.57
N TYR A 43 17.56 0.11 -8.26
CA TYR A 43 16.38 0.03 -9.14
C TYR A 43 15.06 0.11 -8.37
N VAL A 44 14.99 -0.48 -7.17
CA VAL A 44 13.79 -0.36 -6.33
C VAL A 44 13.56 1.10 -5.92
N PHE A 45 14.61 1.85 -5.61
CA PHE A 45 14.48 3.27 -5.27
C PHE A 45 13.95 4.09 -6.44
N GLU A 46 14.46 3.85 -7.64
CA GLU A 46 13.99 4.52 -8.85
C GLU A 46 12.54 4.17 -9.17
N LEU A 47 12.19 2.88 -9.16
CA LEU A 47 10.83 2.41 -9.46
C LEU A 47 9.79 2.91 -8.45
N ALA A 48 10.16 2.99 -7.17
CA ALA A 48 9.26 3.47 -6.12
C ALA A 48 9.29 5.01 -5.94
N ALA A 49 10.15 5.71 -6.70
CA ALA A 49 10.47 7.11 -6.50
C ALA A 49 10.76 7.43 -5.02
N ALA A 50 11.63 6.63 -4.40
CA ALA A 50 11.88 6.68 -2.96
C ALA A 50 12.71 7.93 -2.59
N THR A 51 12.27 8.68 -1.59
CA THR A 51 13.02 9.81 -1.01
C THR A 51 14.29 9.32 -0.30
N GLU A 52 15.23 10.20 0.01
CA GLU A 52 16.47 9.83 0.71
C GLU A 52 16.19 9.13 2.06
N GLU A 53 15.18 9.60 2.80
CA GLU A 53 14.76 8.98 4.06
C GLU A 53 14.19 7.58 3.83
N GLU A 54 13.31 7.42 2.84
CA GLU A 54 12.72 6.14 2.46
C GLU A 54 13.80 5.15 1.99
N GLN A 55 14.80 5.61 1.25
CA GLN A 55 15.94 4.79 0.84
C GLN A 55 16.77 4.34 2.04
N ALA A 56 17.05 5.24 3.00
CA ALA A 56 17.77 4.90 4.22
C ALA A 56 16.99 3.88 5.07
N TRP A 57 15.66 3.99 5.09
CA TRP A 57 14.78 3.02 5.74
C TRP A 57 14.72 1.68 5.00
N LEU A 58 14.62 1.68 3.67
CA LEU A 58 14.57 0.48 2.82
C LEU A 58 15.85 -0.36 2.91
N ARG A 59 17.02 0.27 3.04
CA ARG A 59 18.30 -0.43 3.25
C ARG A 59 18.32 -1.30 4.51
N LYS A 60 17.44 -1.03 5.48
CA LYS A 60 17.32 -1.80 6.72
C LYS A 60 16.35 -2.99 6.59
N GLN A 61 15.61 -3.07 5.48
CA GLN A 61 14.59 -4.09 5.28
C GLN A 61 15.18 -5.37 4.71
N ALA A 62 14.60 -6.50 5.08
CA ALA A 62 14.97 -7.79 4.51
C ALA A 62 14.47 -7.88 3.07
N VAL A 63 15.39 -8.11 2.13
CA VAL A 63 15.02 -8.33 0.73
C VAL A 63 14.50 -9.77 0.57
N PRO A 64 13.26 -9.95 0.09
CA PRO A 64 12.67 -11.27 -0.09
C PRO A 64 13.45 -12.09 -1.12
N LYS A 65 13.34 -13.42 -1.02
CA LYS A 65 14.03 -14.34 -1.95
C LYS A 65 13.25 -14.61 -3.23
N VAL A 66 11.93 -14.51 -3.16
CA VAL A 66 11.00 -14.85 -4.25
C VAL A 66 10.18 -13.61 -4.54
N ALA A 67 10.07 -13.28 -5.83
CA ALA A 67 9.26 -12.17 -6.28
C ALA A 67 7.79 -12.59 -6.36
N ARG A 68 6.89 -11.72 -5.89
CA ARG A 68 5.46 -11.85 -6.19
C ARG A 68 5.17 -11.27 -7.56
N THR A 69 4.32 -11.96 -8.30
CA THR A 69 3.86 -11.52 -9.62
C THR A 69 2.83 -10.40 -9.48
N THR A 70 2.74 -9.56 -10.52
CA THR A 70 1.72 -8.50 -10.59
C THR A 70 0.29 -9.05 -10.48
N GLU A 71 0.04 -10.26 -10.97
CA GLU A 71 -1.27 -10.90 -10.90
C GLU A 71 -1.64 -11.32 -9.48
N GLU A 72 -0.71 -11.92 -8.73
CA GLU A 72 -0.90 -12.26 -7.32
C GLU A 72 -1.21 -11.00 -6.49
N LEU A 73 -0.47 -9.91 -6.72
CA LEU A 73 -0.71 -8.65 -6.02
C LEU A 73 -2.09 -8.08 -6.34
N ARG A 74 -2.50 -8.07 -7.62
CA ARG A 74 -3.85 -7.65 -8.01
C ARG A 74 -4.94 -8.52 -7.40
N ALA A 75 -4.71 -9.83 -7.29
CA ALA A 75 -5.65 -10.74 -6.64
C ALA A 75 -5.83 -10.42 -5.16
N LEU A 76 -4.72 -10.16 -4.44
CA LEU A 76 -4.76 -9.71 -3.04
C LEU A 76 -5.51 -8.39 -2.88
N GLY A 77 -5.29 -7.42 -3.78
CA GLY A 77 -6.02 -6.15 -3.74
C GLY A 77 -7.52 -6.30 -3.93
N ARG A 78 -7.95 -7.14 -4.89
CA ARG A 78 -9.38 -7.44 -5.08
C ARG A 78 -9.98 -8.15 -3.88
N GLN A 79 -9.25 -9.10 -3.29
CA GLN A 79 -9.69 -9.81 -2.10
C GLN A 79 -9.84 -8.85 -0.91
N ALA A 80 -8.85 -7.98 -0.67
CA ALA A 80 -8.91 -6.98 0.40
C ALA A 80 -10.12 -6.04 0.24
N ASN A 81 -10.42 -5.62 -0.99
CA ASN A 81 -11.60 -4.79 -1.25
C ASN A 81 -12.93 -5.52 -0.97
N ALA A 82 -13.01 -6.81 -1.32
CA ALA A 82 -14.18 -7.65 -1.01
C ALA A 82 -14.34 -7.86 0.50
N ASP A 83 -13.23 -8.15 1.19
CA ASP A 83 -13.21 -8.34 2.64
C ASP A 83 -13.55 -7.04 3.38
N ALA A 84 -13.12 -5.87 2.87
CA ALA A 84 -13.48 -4.57 3.42
C ALA A 84 -14.99 -4.36 3.40
N SER A 85 -15.64 -4.73 2.29
CA SER A 85 -17.10 -4.66 2.15
C SER A 85 -17.80 -5.59 3.15
N ALA A 86 -17.28 -6.80 3.35
CA ALA A 86 -17.83 -7.75 4.32
C ALA A 86 -17.67 -7.25 5.77
N ALA A 87 -16.49 -6.71 6.12
CA ALA A 87 -16.23 -6.12 7.44
C ALA A 87 -17.16 -4.93 7.72
N PHE A 88 -17.34 -4.04 6.73
CA PHE A 88 -18.26 -2.92 6.83
C PHE A 88 -19.71 -3.37 7.10
N LEU A 89 -20.20 -4.36 6.35
CA LEU A 89 -21.55 -4.90 6.53
C LEU A 89 -21.74 -5.59 7.90
N ALA A 90 -20.67 -6.11 8.49
CA ALA A 90 -20.66 -6.67 9.83
C ALA A 90 -20.57 -5.60 10.94
N GLY A 91 -20.43 -4.31 10.59
CA GLY A 91 -20.22 -3.22 11.54
C GLY A 91 -18.79 -3.11 12.08
N ASP A 92 -17.83 -3.86 11.52
CA ASP A 92 -16.42 -3.80 11.90
C ASP A 92 -15.70 -2.74 11.07
N TYR A 93 -15.94 -1.48 11.43
CA TYR A 93 -15.48 -0.31 10.68
C TYR A 93 -13.96 -0.11 10.74
N ASP A 94 -13.32 -0.46 11.84
CA ASP A 94 -11.86 -0.39 11.96
C ASP A 94 -11.19 -1.36 10.99
N ARG A 95 -11.66 -2.61 10.98
CA ARG A 95 -11.16 -3.61 10.04
C ARG A 95 -11.46 -3.25 8.59
N ALA A 96 -12.65 -2.71 8.31
CA ALA A 96 -12.99 -2.25 6.97
C ALA A 96 -11.99 -1.20 6.47
N ARG A 97 -11.63 -0.23 7.31
CA ARG A 97 -10.62 0.81 7.00
C ARG A 97 -9.23 0.22 6.74
N ASP A 98 -8.79 -0.73 7.56
CA ASP A 98 -7.49 -1.38 7.36
C ASP A 98 -7.44 -2.19 6.06
N LEU A 99 -8.55 -2.85 5.68
CA LEU A 99 -8.66 -3.60 4.42
C LEU A 99 -8.72 -2.68 3.19
N ILE A 100 -9.31 -1.47 3.33
CA ILE A 100 -9.25 -0.43 2.29
C ILE A 100 -7.82 0.07 2.09
N ASP A 101 -7.03 0.21 3.16
CA ASP A 101 -5.59 0.55 3.06
C ASP A 101 -4.82 -0.54 2.29
N ASP A 102 -5.03 -1.82 2.62
CA ASP A 102 -4.41 -2.93 1.90
C ASP A 102 -4.84 -2.97 0.42
N ALA A 103 -6.13 -2.78 0.11
CA ALA A 103 -6.61 -2.71 -1.26
C ALA A 103 -5.95 -1.57 -2.05
N ARG A 104 -5.71 -0.42 -1.41
CA ARG A 104 -4.99 0.71 -2.00
C ARG A 104 -3.52 0.39 -2.26
N VAL A 105 -2.83 -0.27 -1.32
CA VAL A 105 -1.43 -0.70 -1.48
C VAL A 105 -1.27 -1.62 -2.69
N TYR A 106 -2.18 -2.56 -2.89
CA TYR A 106 -2.14 -3.49 -4.01
C TYR A 106 -2.68 -2.90 -5.33
N GLY A 107 -3.00 -1.61 -5.37
CA GLY A 107 -3.46 -0.90 -6.56
C GLY A 107 -4.89 -1.22 -6.98
N ALA A 108 -5.72 -1.77 -6.09
CA ALA A 108 -7.14 -2.03 -6.37
C ALA A 108 -8.01 -0.78 -6.18
N LEU A 109 -7.51 0.25 -5.48
CA LEU A 109 -8.22 1.50 -5.24
C LEU A 109 -7.37 2.70 -5.64
N PRO A 110 -7.89 3.65 -6.44
CA PRO A 110 -7.28 4.96 -6.63
C PRO A 110 -7.33 5.81 -5.35
N ASP A 111 -6.44 6.79 -5.27
CA ASP A 111 -6.30 7.65 -4.08
C ASP A 111 -7.57 8.39 -3.67
N GLY A 112 -8.25 9.00 -4.64
CA GLY A 112 -9.50 9.72 -4.39
C GLY A 112 -10.69 8.81 -4.05
N GLU A 113 -10.63 7.52 -4.39
CA GLU A 113 -11.63 6.54 -3.97
C GLU A 113 -11.34 6.05 -2.55
N TRP A 114 -10.07 5.75 -2.27
CA TRP A 114 -9.59 5.39 -0.94
C TRP A 114 -10.00 6.43 0.13
N ALA A 115 -9.75 7.72 -0.12
CA ALA A 115 -10.11 8.77 0.84
C ALA A 115 -11.63 8.86 1.08
N ARG A 116 -12.44 8.79 0.01
CA ARG A 116 -13.91 8.83 0.10
C ARG A 116 -14.49 7.63 0.85
N LEU A 117 -13.88 6.45 0.70
CA LEU A 117 -14.31 5.25 1.43
C LEU A 117 -14.03 5.39 2.93
N HIS A 118 -12.87 5.93 3.32
CA HIS A 118 -12.60 6.23 4.74
C HIS A 118 -13.55 7.26 5.32
N GLU A 119 -13.83 8.35 4.60
CA GLU A 119 -14.82 9.36 5.01
C GLU A 119 -16.22 8.72 5.19
N PHE A 120 -16.63 7.88 4.24
CA PHE A 120 -17.90 7.18 4.30
C PHE A 120 -17.97 6.23 5.50
N ILE A 121 -16.94 5.41 5.73
CA ILE A 121 -16.91 4.48 6.86
C ILE A 121 -16.94 5.24 8.19
N ASN A 122 -16.15 6.32 8.32
CA ASN A 122 -16.14 7.17 9.52
C ASN A 122 -17.50 7.83 9.78
N SER A 123 -18.32 8.08 8.75
CA SER A 123 -19.68 8.62 8.94
C SER A 123 -20.70 7.60 9.51
N LYS A 124 -20.30 6.32 9.62
CA LYS A 124 -21.15 5.21 10.07
C LYS A 124 -20.71 4.59 11.40
N ALA A 125 -19.46 4.85 11.81
CA ALA A 125 -18.89 4.46 13.10
C ALA A 125 -19.40 5.38 14.22
#